data_AF-A0A4P8RGL1-F1
#
_entry.id   AF-A0A4P8RGL1-F1
#
_cell.length_a   1.000
_cell.length_b   1.000
_cell.length_c   1.000
_cell.angle_alpha   90.00
_cell.angle_beta   90.00
_cell.angle_gamma   90.00
#
_symmetry.space_group_name_H-M   'P 1'
#
loop_
_entity.id
_entity.type
_entity.pdbx_description
1 polymer ?
#
loop_
_entity_poly.entity_id
_entity_poly.type
_entity_poly.pdbx_seq_one_letter_code
_entity_poly.pdbx_strand_id
1 'polypeptide(L)'
;MNKKLLLILSFFAFSTIAGKAQELHVVDDNLDKLVLACSIEGPAMVSLDLKHQLGLNQEQFSKVEKIVAEKFEQLKAAESKFVFEPDLLQHEKSEINYKTEKALNAILTAKQMHAYLELAGRLDSKFLTDKSEQE
;
A
#
# COMPACT_ATOMS: atom_id res chain seq x y z
N MET A 1 50.47 -21.84 42.16
CA MET A 1 49.44 -21.69 41.10
C MET A 1 49.23 -20.19 40.89
N ASN A 2 49.68 -19.66 39.75
CA ASN A 2 49.89 -18.22 39.57
C ASN A 2 48.54 -17.51 39.37
N LYS A 3 48.20 -16.55 40.24
CA LYS A 3 46.93 -15.78 40.23
C LYS A 3 46.62 -15.11 38.87
N LYS A 4 47.65 -14.90 38.03
CA LYS A 4 47.53 -14.38 36.66
C LYS A 4 46.92 -15.38 35.65
N LEU A 5 47.09 -16.70 35.87
CA LEU A 5 46.52 -17.75 35.02
C LEU A 5 45.00 -17.90 35.28
N LEU A 6 44.56 -17.59 36.50
CA LEU A 6 43.16 -17.73 36.93
C LEU A 6 42.26 -16.64 36.32
N LEU A 7 42.81 -15.44 36.08
CA LEU A 7 42.11 -14.34 35.41
C LEU A 7 41.93 -14.54 33.89
N ILE A 8 42.83 -15.27 33.24
CA ILE A 8 42.72 -15.58 31.80
C ILE A 8 41.67 -16.69 31.58
N LEU A 9 41.58 -17.64 32.51
CA LEU A 9 40.56 -18.70 32.45
C LEU A 9 39.13 -18.14 32.63
N SER A 10 38.95 -17.09 33.45
CA SER A 10 37.63 -16.47 33.64
C SER A 10 37.15 -15.68 32.42
N PHE A 11 38.05 -15.19 31.57
CA PHE A 11 37.68 -14.46 30.36
C PHE A 11 37.28 -15.41 29.21
N PHE A 12 37.84 -16.62 29.17
CA PHE A 12 37.49 -17.64 28.16
C PHE A 12 36.19 -18.41 28.48
N ALA A 13 35.71 -18.37 29.72
CA ALA A 13 34.50 -19.09 30.13
C ALA A 13 33.19 -18.36 29.78
N PHE A 14 33.24 -17.10 29.34
CA PHE A 14 32.05 -16.30 29.00
C PHE A 14 31.72 -16.26 27.49
N SER A 15 32.56 -16.82 26.63
CA SER A 15 32.39 -16.74 25.16
C SER A 15 31.67 -17.95 24.53
N THR A 16 31.22 -18.93 25.31
CA THR A 16 30.67 -20.21 24.77
C THR A 16 29.14 -20.32 24.75
N ILE A 17 28.38 -19.26 25.06
CA ILE A 17 26.89 -19.31 25.12
C ILE A 17 26.22 -18.42 24.04
N ALA A 18 26.94 -17.99 23.00
CA ALA A 18 26.39 -17.16 21.92
C ALA A 18 26.16 -17.92 20.58
N GLY A 19 25.99 -19.24 20.62
CA GLY A 19 25.99 -20.09 19.40
C GLY A 19 24.78 -21.00 19.21
N LYS A 20 23.65 -20.77 19.89
CA LYS A 20 22.45 -21.65 19.82
C LYS A 20 21.17 -20.82 19.67
N ALA A 21 20.98 -20.19 18.50
CA ALA A 21 19.70 -19.56 18.15
C ALA A 21 19.36 -19.57 16.64
N GLN A 22 20.18 -20.18 15.79
CA GLN A 22 19.85 -20.36 14.37
C GLN A 22 19.56 -21.83 14.08
N GLU A 23 18.38 -22.27 14.52
CA GLU A 23 17.68 -23.36 13.87
C GLU A 23 16.35 -22.76 13.39
N LEU A 24 16.45 -21.97 12.32
CA LEU A 24 15.26 -21.56 11.58
C LEU A 24 14.79 -22.83 10.85
N HIS A 25 13.80 -23.48 11.45
CA HIS A 25 13.12 -24.62 10.86
C HIS A 25 12.60 -24.16 9.48
N VAL A 26 13.14 -24.72 8.40
CA VAL A 26 12.70 -24.47 7.02
C VAL A 26 11.27 -24.97 6.91
N VAL A 27 10.33 -24.08 7.14
CA VAL A 27 8.92 -24.30 6.87
C VAL A 27 8.49 -23.12 6.02
N ASP A 28 8.13 -23.47 4.79
CA ASP A 28 7.32 -22.69 3.84
C ASP A 28 8.00 -21.84 2.76
N ASP A 29 8.97 -22.43 2.04
CA ASP A 29 9.46 -21.90 0.74
C ASP A 29 8.38 -21.92 -0.38
N ASN A 30 7.17 -22.42 -0.12
CA ASN A 30 6.10 -22.48 -1.12
C ASN A 30 5.29 -21.19 -1.21
N LEU A 31 5.26 -20.37 -0.16
CA LEU A 31 4.61 -19.06 -0.21
C LEU A 31 5.43 -18.05 -1.02
N ASP A 32 6.75 -18.07 -0.84
CA ASP A 32 7.69 -17.16 -1.52
C ASP A 32 7.75 -17.37 -3.04
N LYS A 33 7.44 -18.58 -3.53
CA LYS A 33 7.40 -18.87 -4.97
C LYS A 33 6.13 -18.41 -5.69
N LEU A 34 4.99 -18.32 -5.00
CA LEU A 34 3.73 -17.90 -5.60
C LEU A 34 3.65 -16.38 -5.79
N VAL A 35 4.34 -15.62 -4.95
CA VAL A 35 4.35 -14.14 -5.00
C VAL A 35 5.17 -13.61 -6.20
N LEU A 36 6.13 -14.38 -6.72
CA LEU A 36 7.06 -13.93 -7.76
C LEU A 36 6.57 -14.09 -9.21
N ALA A 37 5.36 -14.63 -9.45
CA ALA A 37 4.85 -14.91 -10.79
C ALA A 37 3.70 -14.01 -11.26
N CYS A 38 3.20 -13.10 -10.41
CA CYS A 38 2.10 -12.21 -10.79
C CYS A 38 2.64 -10.84 -11.24
N SER A 39 2.92 -10.71 -12.54
CA SER A 39 3.07 -9.40 -13.20
C SER A 39 1.69 -8.75 -13.33
N ILE A 40 1.08 -8.37 -12.21
CA ILE A 40 -0.19 -7.66 -12.19
C ILE A 40 0.11 -6.18 -12.42
N GLU A 41 -0.35 -5.63 -13.55
CA GLU A 41 -0.23 -4.21 -13.88
C GLU A 41 -0.95 -3.35 -12.83
N GLY A 42 -0.48 -2.11 -12.62
CA GLY A 42 -1.02 -1.17 -11.62
C GLY A 42 -2.56 -1.12 -11.56
N PRO A 43 -3.29 -0.99 -12.68
CA PRO A 43 -4.76 -0.97 -12.68
C PRO A 43 -5.40 -2.26 -12.16
N ALA A 44 -4.85 -3.41 -12.55
CA ALA A 44 -5.36 -4.72 -12.15
C ALA A 44 -5.08 -5.01 -10.67
N MET A 45 -3.97 -4.49 -10.14
CA MET A 45 -3.64 -4.59 -8.71
C MET A 45 -4.63 -3.77 -7.89
N VAL A 46 -4.89 -2.52 -8.31
CA VAL A 46 -5.84 -1.64 -7.63
C VAL A 46 -7.26 -2.20 -7.67
N SER A 47 -7.72 -2.72 -8.82
CA SER A 47 -9.07 -3.29 -8.91
C SER A 47 -9.23 -4.52 -8.01
N LEU A 48 -8.22 -5.38 -7.96
CA LEU A 48 -8.20 -6.56 -7.09
C LEU A 48 -8.21 -6.17 -5.61
N ASP A 49 -7.39 -5.19 -5.23
CA ASP A 49 -7.37 -4.66 -3.87
C ASP A 49 -8.74 -4.10 -3.46
N LEU A 50 -9.36 -3.27 -4.31
CA LEU A 50 -10.71 -2.76 -4.09
C LEU A 50 -11.77 -3.86 -3.99
N LYS A 51 -11.63 -4.96 -4.74
CA LYS A 51 -12.52 -6.12 -4.62
C LYS A 51 -12.51 -6.68 -3.20
N HIS A 52 -11.31 -6.89 -2.65
CA HIS A 52 -11.14 -7.47 -1.33
C HIS A 52 -11.55 -6.49 -0.23
N GLN A 53 -11.06 -5.26 -0.29
CA GLN A 53 -11.30 -4.27 0.78
C GLN A 53 -12.75 -3.81 0.86
N LEU A 54 -13.45 -3.70 -0.28
CA LEU A 54 -14.84 -3.26 -0.32
C LEU A 54 -15.85 -4.41 -0.35
N GLY A 55 -15.36 -5.66 -0.35
CA GLY A 55 -16.22 -6.85 -0.45
C GLY A 55 -17.12 -6.81 -1.69
N LEU A 56 -16.55 -6.49 -2.85
CA LEU A 56 -17.32 -6.34 -4.08
C LEU A 56 -17.84 -7.69 -4.57
N ASN A 57 -19.12 -7.72 -4.95
CA ASN A 57 -19.64 -8.86 -5.70
C ASN A 57 -19.10 -8.86 -7.14
N GLN A 58 -19.30 -9.95 -7.88
CA GLN A 58 -18.72 -10.11 -9.21
C GLN A 58 -19.20 -9.05 -10.22
N GLU A 59 -20.45 -8.60 -10.12
CA GLU A 59 -21.00 -7.56 -11.01
C GLU A 59 -20.37 -6.19 -10.69
N GLN A 60 -20.30 -5.82 -9.41
CA GLN A 60 -19.64 -4.60 -8.96
C GLN A 60 -18.18 -4.60 -9.36
N PHE A 61 -17.48 -5.71 -9.13
CA PHE A 61 -16.07 -5.86 -9.47
C PHE A 61 -15.80 -5.63 -10.96
N SER A 62 -16.59 -6.23 -11.86
CA SER A 62 -16.40 -6.03 -13.31
C SER A 62 -16.59 -4.56 -13.73
N LYS A 63 -17.46 -3.80 -13.05
CA LYS A 63 -17.65 -2.38 -13.33
C LYS A 63 -16.51 -1.54 -12.74
N VAL A 64 -16.07 -1.86 -11.52
CA VAL A 64 -14.94 -1.18 -10.86
C VAL A 64 -13.65 -1.38 -11.64
N GLU A 65 -13.40 -2.58 -12.16
CA GLU A 65 -12.22 -2.88 -12.99
C GLU A 65 -12.14 -1.96 -14.22
N LYS A 66 -13.26 -1.76 -14.92
CA LYS A 66 -13.33 -0.82 -16.06
C LYS A 66 -13.06 0.61 -15.65
N ILE A 67 -13.67 1.06 -14.55
CA ILE A 67 -13.48 2.43 -14.03
C ILE A 67 -12.01 2.67 -13.65
N VAL A 68 -11.37 1.71 -12.99
CA VAL A 68 -9.96 1.83 -12.60
C VAL A 68 -9.04 1.85 -13.82
N ALA A 69 -9.29 1.01 -14.82
CA ALA A 69 -8.54 1.01 -16.07
C ALA A 69 -8.68 2.35 -16.82
N GLU A 70 -9.90 2.86 -16.95
CA GLU A 70 -10.18 4.16 -17.58
C GLU A 70 -9.50 5.32 -16.82
N LYS A 71 -9.57 5.33 -15.49
CA LYS A 71 -8.87 6.31 -14.66
C LYS A 71 -7.38 6.31 -14.95
N PHE A 72 -6.77 5.14 -15.03
CA PHE A 72 -5.33 5.02 -15.23
C PHE A 72 -4.90 5.58 -16.60
N GLU A 73 -5.63 5.25 -17.66
CA GLU A 73 -5.38 5.80 -19.00
C GLU A 73 -5.56 7.32 -19.03
N GLN A 74 -6.59 7.86 -18.36
CA GLN A 74 -6.78 9.30 -18.24
C GLN A 74 -5.64 9.99 -17.49
N LEU A 75 -5.16 9.39 -16.40
CA LEU A 75 -4.03 9.93 -15.64
C LEU A 75 -2.75 9.95 -16.48
N LYS A 76 -2.46 8.86 -17.19
CA LYS A 76 -1.30 8.77 -18.09
C LYS A 76 -1.38 9.79 -19.23
N ALA A 77 -2.57 9.99 -19.80
CA ALA A 77 -2.80 11.00 -20.82
C ALA A 77 -2.61 12.43 -20.26
N ALA A 78 -3.12 12.71 -19.06
CA ALA A 78 -2.94 13.99 -18.39
C ALA A 78 -1.47 14.28 -18.09
N GLU A 79 -0.73 13.30 -17.57
CA GLU A 79 0.70 13.39 -17.32
C GLU A 79 1.49 13.67 -18.59
N SER A 80 1.12 13.04 -19.71
CA SER A 80 1.76 13.27 -21.00
C SER A 80 1.40 14.63 -21.61
N LYS A 81 0.17 15.13 -21.37
CA LYS A 81 -0.32 16.39 -21.92
C LYS A 81 0.21 17.62 -21.18
N PHE A 82 0.31 17.54 -19.86
CA PHE A 82 0.64 18.67 -18.98
C PHE A 82 2.01 18.52 -18.29
N VAL A 83 2.97 17.83 -18.93
CA VAL A 83 4.32 17.54 -18.38
C VAL A 83 5.00 18.78 -17.79
N PHE A 84 4.84 19.94 -18.44
CA PHE A 84 5.49 21.19 -18.06
C PHE A 84 4.56 22.19 -17.36
N GLU A 85 3.31 21.79 -17.09
CA GLU A 85 2.26 22.66 -16.57
C GLU A 85 1.69 22.03 -15.28
N PRO A 86 2.45 22.07 -14.16
CA PRO A 86 2.12 21.32 -12.94
C PRO A 86 0.76 21.71 -12.35
N ASP A 87 0.38 22.98 -12.44
CA ASP A 87 -0.93 23.45 -11.95
C ASP A 87 -2.09 22.85 -12.76
N LEU A 88 -1.93 22.78 -14.09
CA LEU A 88 -2.94 22.18 -14.98
C LEU A 88 -2.96 20.66 -14.85
N LEU A 89 -1.81 20.02 -14.65
CA LEU A 89 -1.74 18.59 -14.32
C LEU A 89 -2.50 18.28 -13.02
N GLN A 90 -2.30 19.08 -11.97
CA GLN A 90 -2.97 18.89 -10.69
C GLN A 90 -4.49 19.11 -10.81
N HIS A 91 -4.91 20.11 -11.57
CA HIS A 91 -6.32 20.36 -11.87
C HIS A 91 -6.94 19.16 -12.61
N GLU A 92 -6.32 18.68 -13.68
CA GLU A 92 -6.82 17.54 -14.46
C GLU A 92 -6.88 16.26 -13.62
N LYS A 93 -5.86 15.99 -12.79
CA LYS A 93 -5.87 14.85 -11.85
C LYS A 93 -7.04 14.94 -10.86
N SER A 94 -7.37 16.15 -10.40
CA SER A 94 -8.50 16.39 -9.49
C SER A 94 -9.83 16.12 -10.19
N GLU A 95 -9.99 16.58 -11.43
CA GLU A 95 -11.17 16.32 -12.26
C GLU A 95 -11.36 14.83 -12.57
N ILE A 96 -10.28 14.11 -12.91
CA ILE A 96 -10.30 12.66 -13.13
C ILE A 96 -10.75 11.92 -11.86
N ASN A 97 -10.22 12.31 -10.70
CA ASN A 97 -10.61 11.72 -9.42
C ASN A 97 -12.09 11.98 -9.10
N TYR A 98 -12.58 13.21 -9.31
CA TYR A 98 -13.99 13.54 -9.12
C TYR A 98 -14.92 12.71 -10.03
N LYS A 99 -14.59 12.59 -11.32
CA LYS A 99 -15.35 11.76 -12.26
C LYS A 99 -15.35 10.29 -11.86
N THR A 100 -14.20 9.78 -11.42
CA THR A 100 -14.07 8.40 -10.92
C THR A 100 -14.97 8.16 -9.71
N GLU A 101 -14.93 9.04 -8.72
CA GLU A 101 -15.77 8.95 -7.52
C GLU A 101 -17.25 8.99 -7.85
N LYS A 102 -17.65 9.85 -8.78
CA LYS A 102 -19.03 9.91 -9.26
C LYS A 102 -19.45 8.59 -9.91
N ALA A 103 -18.59 7.96 -10.69
CA ALA A 103 -18.86 6.66 -11.31
C ALA A 103 -18.96 5.54 -10.26
N LEU A 104 -18.05 5.52 -9.28
CA LEU A 104 -18.06 4.54 -8.19
C LEU A 104 -19.32 4.68 -7.31
N ASN A 105 -19.77 5.89 -7.03
CA ASN A 105 -20.98 6.14 -6.24
C ASN A 105 -22.26 5.58 -6.88
N ALA A 106 -22.26 5.33 -8.20
CA ALA A 106 -23.38 4.70 -8.90
C ALA A 106 -23.40 3.17 -8.77
N ILE A 107 -22.30 2.55 -8.30
CA ILE A 107 -22.10 1.09 -8.26
C ILE A 107 -21.97 0.59 -6.83
N LEU A 108 -21.32 1.36 -5.97
CA LEU A 108 -21.04 1.03 -4.59
C LEU A 108 -22.24 1.38 -3.70
N THR A 109 -22.46 0.57 -2.68
CA THR A 109 -23.36 0.95 -1.58
C THR A 109 -22.76 2.10 -0.77
N ALA A 110 -23.58 2.82 -0.01
CA ALA A 110 -23.09 3.90 0.85
C ALA A 110 -21.96 3.45 1.81
N LYS A 111 -22.05 2.23 2.36
CA LYS A 111 -21.01 1.65 3.22
C LYS A 111 -19.71 1.41 2.46
N GLN A 112 -19.79 0.85 1.26
CA GLN A 112 -18.62 0.60 0.40
C GLN A 112 -17.99 1.92 -0.07
N MET A 113 -18.81 2.92 -0.41
CA MET A 113 -18.32 4.24 -0.81
C MET A 113 -17.62 4.95 0.35
N HIS A 114 -18.13 4.83 1.57
CA HIS A 114 -17.48 5.39 2.76
C HIS A 114 -16.10 4.75 2.98
N ALA A 115 -16.01 3.41 2.93
CA ALA A 115 -14.74 2.70 3.02
C ALA A 115 -13.77 3.10 1.90
N TYR A 116 -14.25 3.25 0.66
CA TYR A 116 -13.42 3.74 -0.44
C TYR A 116 -12.84 5.15 -0.17
N LEU A 117 -13.65 6.07 0.36
CA LEU A 117 -13.20 7.43 0.69
C LEU A 117 -12.19 7.44 1.84
N GLU A 118 -12.32 6.53 2.79
CA GLU A 118 -11.33 6.30 3.86
C GLU A 118 -10.00 5.84 3.29
N LEU A 119 -10.02 4.82 2.43
CA LEU A 119 -8.83 4.30 1.75
C LEU A 119 -8.15 5.33 0.85
N ALA A 120 -8.94 6.22 0.25
CA ALA A 120 -8.44 7.33 -0.56
C ALA A 120 -7.91 8.51 0.30
N GLY A 121 -7.93 8.41 1.63
CA GLY A 121 -7.49 9.47 2.56
C GLY A 121 -8.37 10.72 2.54
N ARG A 122 -9.60 10.64 2.02
CA ARG A 122 -10.48 11.81 1.86
C ARG A 122 -11.20 12.19 3.14
N LEU A 123 -11.39 11.25 4.06
CA LEU A 123 -12.10 11.51 5.32
C LEU A 123 -11.20 12.20 6.38
N ASP A 124 -9.89 11.94 6.37
CA ASP A 124 -8.94 12.51 7.33
C ASP A 124 -8.44 13.91 6.97
N SER A 125 -8.71 14.37 5.75
CA SER A 125 -8.30 15.71 5.28
C SER A 125 -8.90 16.86 6.09
N LYS A 126 -9.98 16.62 6.86
CA LYS A 126 -10.58 17.61 7.77
C LYS A 126 -9.74 17.90 9.02
N PHE A 127 -8.74 17.07 9.37
CA PHE A 127 -7.94 17.24 10.59
C PHE A 127 -6.58 17.91 10.37
N LEU A 128 -6.19 18.19 9.13
CA LEU A 128 -4.89 18.78 8.79
C LEU A 128 -4.92 20.32 8.64
N THR A 129 -6.10 20.94 8.58
CA THR A 129 -6.24 22.39 8.33
C THR A 129 -6.28 23.26 9.60
N ASP A 130 -6.46 22.67 10.80
CA ASP A 130 -6.68 23.43 12.05
C ASP A 130 -5.43 23.54 12.96
N LYS A 131 -4.21 23.30 12.45
CA LYS A 131 -2.99 23.30 13.27
C LYS A 131 -1.92 24.33 12.89
N SER A 132 -2.30 25.43 12.23
CA SER A 132 -1.36 26.52 11.90
C SER A 132 -1.82 27.92 12.29
N GLU A 133 -2.83 28.09 13.14
CA GLU A 133 -3.27 29.43 13.62
C GLU A 133 -3.55 29.47 15.13
N GLN A 134 -2.61 29.00 15.94
CA GLN A 134 -2.51 29.42 17.35
C GLN A 134 -1.05 29.69 17.70
N GLU A 135 -0.57 30.88 17.34
CA GLU A 135 0.44 31.66 18.08
C GLU A 135 0.28 33.15 17.76
#